data_AF-A0A9E6E186-F1
#
_entry.id   AF-A0A9E6E186-F1
#
_cell.length_a   1.000
_cell.length_b   1.000
_cell.length_c   1.000
_cell.angle_alpha   90.00
_cell.angle_beta   90.00
_cell.angle_gamma   90.00
#
_symmetry.space_group_name_H-M   'P 1'
#
loop_
_entity.id
_entity.type
_entity.pdbx_description
1 polymer ?
#
loop_
_entity_poly.entity_id
_entity_poly.type
_entity_poly.pdbx_seq_one_letter_code
_entity_poly.pdbx_strand_id
1 'polypeptide(L)'
;MCLAAVRQNGNALRYVKEQSAEICREAVKQYGSLLEFVKKQTPEICLEAVKNDGYVLKEVNKQTPEICLAAVKQDGLALELVKEQTPEICLAAVKQNGYALSHVKKQTPEICLAAVKQNSHVLKYVKEQTPEILLAAGK
;
A
#
# COMPACT_ATOMS: atom_id res chain seq x y z
N MET A 1 32.30 3.98 2.07
CA MET A 1 32.02 3.03 3.17
C MET A 1 30.54 2.86 3.47
N CYS A 2 29.73 3.93 3.60
CA CYS A 2 28.32 3.83 3.99
C CYS A 2 27.46 2.89 3.12
N LEU A 3 27.61 2.95 1.79
CA LEU A 3 26.84 2.11 0.87
C LEU A 3 27.15 0.61 1.04
N ALA A 4 28.42 0.24 1.20
CA ALA A 4 28.81 -1.16 1.42
C ALA A 4 28.26 -1.71 2.74
N ALA A 5 28.25 -0.90 3.80
CA ALA A 5 27.65 -1.26 5.09
C ALA A 5 26.14 -1.44 4.97
N VAL A 6 25.44 -0.52 4.30
CA VAL A 6 23.98 -0.62 4.08
C VAL A 6 23.62 -1.83 3.22
N ARG A 7 24.41 -2.15 2.18
CA ARG A 7 24.20 -3.36 1.37
C ARG A 7 24.32 -4.65 2.19
N GLN A 8 25.16 -4.68 3.23
CA GLN A 8 25.27 -5.84 4.13
C GLN A 8 24.16 -5.86 5.19
N ASN A 9 23.76 -4.69 5.69
CA ASN A 9 22.68 -4.56 6.66
C ASN A 9 21.99 -3.20 6.52
N GLY A 10 20.76 -3.19 6.01
CA GLY A 10 19.96 -1.98 5.80
C GLY A 10 19.85 -1.09 7.03
N ASN A 11 19.84 -1.66 8.25
CA ASN A 11 19.77 -0.89 9.50
C ASN A 11 20.94 0.08 9.69
N ALA A 12 22.06 -0.11 8.99
CA ALA A 12 23.17 0.84 8.99
C ALA A 12 22.74 2.24 8.56
N LEU A 13 21.63 2.39 7.80
CA LEU A 13 21.06 3.68 7.40
C LEU A 13 20.84 4.62 8.62
N ARG A 14 20.47 4.07 9.78
CA ARG A 14 20.23 4.82 11.03
C ARG A 14 21.44 5.65 11.47
N TYR A 15 22.65 5.25 11.06
CA TYR A 15 23.91 5.89 11.45
C TYR A 15 24.54 6.71 10.31
N VAL A 16 23.94 6.70 9.11
CA VAL A 16 24.46 7.44 7.95
C VAL A 16 24.11 8.92 8.09
N LYS A 17 25.12 9.78 8.31
CA LYS A 17 24.94 11.23 8.36
C LYS A 17 24.53 11.80 7.00
N GLU A 18 25.30 11.49 5.96
CA GLU A 18 25.09 11.93 4.58
C GLU A 18 24.40 10.83 3.75
N GLN A 19 23.10 11.00 3.53
CA GLN A 19 22.26 10.02 2.84
C GLN A 19 22.16 10.36 1.34
N SER A 20 22.74 9.53 0.48
CA SER A 20 22.46 9.58 -0.97
C SER A 20 21.19 8.80 -1.31
N ALA A 21 20.58 9.12 -2.46
CA ALA A 21 19.41 8.39 -2.93
C ALA A 21 19.67 6.88 -3.10
N GLU A 22 20.87 6.50 -3.55
CA GLU A 22 21.26 5.09 -3.68
C GLU A 22 21.33 4.40 -2.31
N ILE A 23 21.95 5.03 -1.31
CA ILE A 23 22.02 4.49 0.05
C ILE A 23 20.62 4.27 0.63
N CYS A 24 19.73 5.26 0.48
CA CYS A 24 18.36 5.14 0.95
C CYS A 24 17.60 4.01 0.25
N ARG A 25 17.71 3.92 -1.10
CA ARG A 25 17.06 2.85 -1.86
C ARG A 25 17.54 1.47 -1.45
N GLU A 26 18.85 1.26 -1.31
CA GLU A 26 19.40 -0.04 -0.88
C GLU A 26 18.90 -0.45 0.52
N ALA A 27 18.73 0.53 1.42
CA ALA A 27 18.19 0.28 2.75
C ALA A 27 16.71 -0.11 2.72
N VAL A 28 15.86 0.69 2.06
CA VAL A 28 14.41 0.44 2.04
C VAL A 28 14.03 -0.79 1.20
N LYS A 29 14.89 -1.17 0.25
CA LYS A 29 14.74 -2.40 -0.53
C LYS A 29 14.90 -3.65 0.35
N GLN A 30 15.75 -3.60 1.38
CA GLN A 30 15.86 -4.69 2.36
C GLN A 30 14.71 -4.65 3.36
N TYR A 31 14.42 -3.47 3.91
CA TYR A 31 13.37 -3.28 4.90
C TYR A 31 12.62 -1.97 4.61
N GLY A 32 11.39 -2.08 4.09
CA GLY A 32 10.59 -0.90 3.74
C GLY A 32 10.42 0.06 4.91
N SER A 33 10.28 -0.47 6.13
CA SER A 33 10.14 0.31 7.37
C SER A 33 11.27 1.31 7.61
N LEU A 34 12.45 1.11 7.03
CA LEU A 34 13.57 2.05 7.14
C LEU A 34 13.31 3.40 6.44
N LEU A 35 12.19 3.53 5.71
CA LEU A 35 11.73 4.81 5.17
C LEU A 35 11.59 5.88 6.28
N GLU A 36 11.25 5.47 7.51
CA GLU A 36 11.18 6.37 8.67
C GLU A 36 12.52 7.09 8.97
N PHE A 37 13.66 6.51 8.57
CA PHE A 37 15.00 7.08 8.75
C PHE A 37 15.52 7.87 7.54
N VAL A 38 14.75 7.92 6.44
CA VAL A 38 15.14 8.65 5.23
C VAL A 38 14.83 10.13 5.41
N LYS A 39 15.87 10.96 5.52
CA LYS A 39 15.74 12.42 5.75
C LYS A 39 15.08 13.14 4.57
N LYS A 40 15.36 12.69 3.35
CA LYS A 40 14.81 13.26 2.10
C LYS A 40 14.17 12.16 1.26
N GLN A 41 12.87 12.04 1.37
CA GLN A 41 12.08 11.10 0.57
C GLN A 41 11.93 11.61 -0.87
N THR A 42 12.21 10.74 -1.84
CA THR A 42 11.86 10.94 -3.26
C THR A 42 10.79 9.93 -3.66
N PRO A 43 10.01 10.18 -4.73
CA PRO A 43 9.02 9.21 -5.21
C PRO A 43 9.60 7.81 -5.43
N GLU A 44 10.82 7.70 -5.95
CA GLU A 44 11.49 6.42 -6.22
C GLU A 44 11.83 5.67 -4.92
N ILE A 45 12.31 6.37 -3.88
CA ILE A 45 12.59 5.76 -2.58
C ILE A 45 11.28 5.28 -1.93
N CYS A 46 10.23 6.11 -1.97
CA CYS A 46 8.93 5.73 -1.42
C CYS A 46 8.34 4.53 -2.17
N LEU A 47 8.42 4.51 -3.51
CA LEU A 47 7.96 3.40 -4.34
C LEU A 47 8.70 2.10 -4.01
N GLU A 48 10.02 2.15 -3.84
CA GLU A 48 10.80 0.98 -3.45
C GLU A 48 10.35 0.47 -2.07
N ALA A 49 10.14 1.37 -1.12
CA ALA A 49 9.73 1.04 0.24
C ALA A 49 8.34 0.38 0.29
N VAL A 50 7.33 0.95 -0.39
CA VAL A 50 5.96 0.39 -0.37
C VAL A 50 5.82 -0.88 -1.20
N LYS A 51 6.72 -1.11 -2.17
CA LYS A 51 6.80 -2.40 -2.89
C LYS A 51 7.38 -3.51 -2.03
N ASN A 52 8.21 -3.17 -1.04
CA ASN A 52 8.71 -4.11 -0.03
C ASN A 52 7.61 -4.40 1.02
N ASP A 53 6.99 -3.36 1.57
CA ASP A 53 5.91 -3.46 2.56
C ASP A 53 4.88 -2.34 2.36
N GLY A 54 3.66 -2.68 1.94
CA GLY A 54 2.58 -1.73 1.66
C GLY A 54 2.17 -0.91 2.88
N TYR A 55 2.35 -1.44 4.10
CA TYR A 55 2.03 -0.74 5.34
C TYR A 55 2.98 0.43 5.64
N VAL A 56 4.13 0.49 4.97
CA VAL A 56 5.06 1.64 5.04
C VAL A 56 4.45 2.91 4.44
N LEU A 57 3.32 2.82 3.72
CA LEU A 57 2.59 3.97 3.22
C LEU A 57 2.27 5.02 4.31
N LYS A 58 2.16 4.59 5.58
CA LYS A 58 1.99 5.49 6.75
C LYS A 58 3.18 6.43 6.97
N GLU A 59 4.39 6.01 6.58
CA GLU A 59 5.64 6.77 6.72
C GLU A 59 5.93 7.66 5.49
N VAL A 60 5.10 7.57 4.43
CA VAL A 60 5.25 8.38 3.22
C VAL A 60 4.71 9.78 3.46
N ASN A 61 5.59 10.79 3.41
CA ASN A 61 5.23 12.19 3.66
C ASN A 61 4.21 12.71 2.63
N LYS A 62 4.48 12.46 1.35
CA LYS A 62 3.63 12.87 0.22
C LYS A 62 3.17 11.64 -0.55
N GLN A 63 1.94 11.20 -0.27
CA GLN A 63 1.29 10.11 -0.98
C GLN A 63 0.85 10.59 -2.38
N THR A 64 1.40 10.00 -3.43
CA THR A 64 0.89 10.18 -4.81
C THR A 64 0.00 9.00 -5.18
N PRO A 65 -0.89 9.13 -6.19
CA PRO A 65 -1.68 8.00 -6.68
C PRO A 65 -0.82 6.78 -7.03
N GLU A 66 0.35 6.99 -7.63
CA GLU A 66 1.29 5.91 -7.97
C GLU A 66 1.83 5.17 -6.74
N ILE A 67 2.24 5.91 -5.69
CA ILE A 67 2.72 5.31 -4.44
C ILE A 67 1.58 4.57 -3.72
N CYS A 68 0.38 5.14 -3.65
CA CYS A 68 -0.78 4.49 -3.08
C CYS A 68 -1.14 3.21 -3.84
N LEU A 69 -1.15 3.25 -5.18
CA LEU A 69 -1.40 2.10 -6.02
C LEU A 69 -0.36 1.00 -5.81
N ALA A 70 0.92 1.36 -5.70
CA ALA A 70 1.97 0.39 -5.42
C ALA A 70 1.76 -0.27 -4.04
N ALA A 71 1.43 0.51 -3.01
CA ALA A 71 1.16 -0.01 -1.66
C ALA A 71 -0.03 -0.98 -1.65
N VAL A 72 -1.19 -0.61 -2.22
CA VAL A 72 -2.38 -1.47 -2.21
C VAL A 72 -2.28 -2.69 -3.13
N LYS A 73 -1.42 -2.64 -4.15
CA LYS A 73 -1.09 -3.81 -4.97
C LYS A 73 -0.16 -4.77 -4.23
N GLN A 74 0.67 -4.28 -3.32
CA GLN A 74 1.52 -5.10 -2.46
C GLN A 74 0.68 -5.73 -1.33
N ASP A 75 -0.12 -4.93 -0.60
CA ASP A 75 -1.09 -5.37 0.40
C ASP A 75 -2.38 -4.54 0.29
N GLY A 76 -3.49 -5.17 -0.12
CA GLY A 76 -4.78 -4.50 -0.29
C GLY A 76 -5.29 -3.83 0.99
N LEU A 77 -4.92 -4.32 2.17
CA LEU A 77 -5.33 -3.73 3.45
C LEU A 77 -4.63 -2.39 3.72
N ALA A 78 -3.50 -2.11 3.08
CA ALA A 78 -2.85 -0.80 3.14
C ALA A 78 -3.73 0.36 2.64
N LEU A 79 -4.89 0.06 2.02
CA LEU A 79 -5.94 1.03 1.71
C LEU A 79 -6.36 1.84 2.94
N GLU A 80 -6.29 1.27 4.15
CA GLU A 80 -6.59 1.98 5.40
C GLU A 80 -5.67 3.17 5.66
N LEU A 81 -4.46 3.15 5.09
CA LEU A 81 -3.43 4.19 5.22
C LEU A 81 -3.48 5.24 4.10
N VAL A 82 -4.31 5.02 3.07
CA VAL A 82 -4.46 5.94 1.95
C VAL A 82 -5.26 7.18 2.39
N LYS A 83 -4.61 8.35 2.35
CA LYS A 83 -5.23 9.63 2.74
C LYS A 83 -6.38 9.98 1.78
N GLU A 84 -6.08 10.01 0.49
CA GLU A 84 -7.02 10.31 -0.60
C GLU A 84 -7.32 9.06 -1.42
N GLN A 85 -8.49 8.47 -1.20
CA GLN A 85 -8.94 7.26 -1.90
C GLN A 85 -9.64 7.64 -3.21
N THR A 86 -9.10 7.17 -4.34
CA THR A 86 -9.77 7.21 -5.64
C THR A 86 -10.46 5.88 -5.94
N PRO A 87 -11.46 5.84 -6.83
CA PRO A 87 -12.06 4.58 -7.26
C PRO A 87 -11.02 3.58 -7.80
N GLU A 88 -10.00 4.06 -8.50
CA GLU A 88 -8.91 3.22 -9.01
C GLU A 88 -8.09 2.56 -7.89
N ILE A 89 -7.70 3.32 -6.86
CA ILE A 89 -6.95 2.79 -5.71
C ILE A 89 -7.82 1.79 -4.94
N CYS A 90 -9.09 2.12 -4.69
CA CYS A 90 -10.02 1.22 -4.02
C CYS A 90 -10.23 -0.07 -4.82
N LEU A 91 -10.41 0.01 -6.13
CA LEU A 91 -10.57 -1.16 -6.99
C LEU A 91 -9.31 -2.03 -7.00
N ALA A 92 -8.12 -1.43 -7.06
CA ALA A 92 -6.87 -2.17 -6.96
C ALA A 92 -6.76 -2.91 -5.62
N ALA A 93 -7.07 -2.23 -4.51
CA ALA A 93 -7.04 -2.79 -3.17
C ALA A 93 -8.00 -3.99 -3.01
N VAL A 94 -9.28 -3.84 -3.38
CA VAL A 94 -10.27 -4.91 -3.21
C VAL A 94 -10.06 -6.08 -4.17
N LYS A 95 -9.46 -5.85 -5.34
CA LYS A 95 -9.05 -6.92 -6.26
C LYS A 95 -7.86 -7.71 -5.71
N GLN A 96 -6.97 -7.06 -4.97
CA GLN A 96 -5.85 -7.71 -4.29
C GLN A 96 -6.35 -8.50 -3.08
N ASN A 97 -7.14 -7.85 -2.20
CA ASN A 97 -7.75 -8.45 -1.02
C ASN A 97 -9.15 -7.88 -0.80
N GLY A 98 -10.19 -8.70 -0.96
CA GLY A 98 -11.58 -8.28 -0.82
C GLY A 98 -11.91 -7.69 0.54
N TYR A 99 -11.18 -8.07 1.61
CA TYR A 99 -11.37 -7.49 2.94
C TYR A 99 -11.03 -6.00 2.98
N ALA A 100 -10.24 -5.48 2.03
CA ALA A 100 -9.99 -4.05 1.89
C ALA A 100 -11.29 -3.23 1.73
N LEU A 101 -12.40 -3.86 1.34
CA LEU A 101 -13.72 -3.23 1.27
C LEU A 101 -14.13 -2.57 2.60
N SER A 102 -13.71 -3.12 3.74
CA SER A 102 -13.99 -2.54 5.07
C SER A 102 -13.36 -1.16 5.26
N HIS A 103 -12.31 -0.83 4.49
CA HIS A 103 -11.59 0.44 4.55
C HIS A 103 -11.99 1.42 3.45
N VAL A 104 -12.89 1.04 2.53
CA VAL A 104 -13.37 1.92 1.45
C VAL A 104 -14.31 2.99 2.03
N LYS A 105 -13.89 4.25 1.96
CA LYS A 105 -14.67 5.40 2.47
C LYS A 105 -15.97 5.59 1.67
N LYS A 106 -15.87 5.55 0.34
CA LYS A 106 -16.99 5.70 -0.61
C LYS A 106 -17.12 4.44 -1.46
N GLN A 107 -18.07 3.59 -1.10
CA GLN A 107 -18.36 2.36 -1.84
C GLN A 107 -19.17 2.69 -3.11
N THR A 108 -18.80 2.07 -4.22
CA THR A 108 -19.60 2.06 -5.45
C THR A 108 -20.03 0.62 -5.75
N PRO A 109 -21.11 0.40 -6.54
CA PRO A 109 -21.49 -0.94 -6.96
C PRO A 109 -20.33 -1.72 -7.58
N GLU A 110 -19.50 -1.06 -8.39
CA GLU A 110 -18.33 -1.67 -9.02
C GLU A 110 -17.29 -2.15 -7.99
N ILE A 111 -16.96 -1.33 -6.99
CA ILE A 111 -16.01 -1.71 -5.92
C ILE A 111 -16.58 -2.85 -5.08
N CYS A 112 -17.86 -2.78 -4.69
CA CYS A 112 -18.51 -3.83 -3.91
C CYS A 112 -18.57 -5.16 -4.68
N LEU A 113 -18.94 -5.13 -5.95
CA LEU A 113 -18.96 -6.31 -6.81
C LEU A 113 -17.57 -6.90 -6.99
N ALA A 114 -16.54 -6.07 -7.19
CA ALA A 114 -15.17 -6.54 -7.29
C ALA A 114 -14.71 -7.23 -6.00
N ALA A 115 -14.98 -6.63 -4.83
CA ALA A 115 -14.64 -7.20 -3.54
C ALA A 115 -15.36 -8.53 -3.26
N VAL A 116 -16.68 -8.58 -3.48
CA VAL A 116 -17.50 -9.78 -3.23
C VAL A 116 -17.14 -10.92 -4.18
N LYS A 117 -16.84 -10.62 -5.44
CA LYS A 117 -16.32 -11.63 -6.39
C LYS A 117 -14.94 -12.14 -6.00
N GLN A 118 -14.13 -11.30 -5.34
CA GLN A 118 -12.82 -11.72 -4.85
C GLN A 118 -12.95 -12.60 -3.59
N ASN A 119 -13.87 -12.26 -2.68
CA ASN A 119 -14.18 -13.05 -1.50
C ASN A 119 -15.61 -12.77 -1.01
N SER A 120 -16.50 -13.76 -1.11
CA SER A 120 -17.91 -13.60 -0.74
C SER A 120 -18.14 -13.29 0.75
N HIS A 121 -17.21 -13.65 1.64
CA HIS A 121 -17.33 -13.34 3.08
C HIS A 121 -17.29 -11.84 3.39
N VAL A 122 -16.85 -11.02 2.44
CA VAL A 122 -16.77 -9.56 2.59
C VAL A 122 -18.12 -8.87 2.33
N LEU A 123 -19.16 -9.63 1.93
CA LEU A 123 -20.53 -9.14 1.79
C LEU A 123 -21.01 -8.40 3.05
N LYS A 124 -20.58 -8.84 4.24
CA LYS A 124 -20.87 -8.17 5.52
C LYS A 124 -20.37 -6.73 5.63
N TYR A 125 -19.42 -6.31 4.77
CA TYR A 125 -18.89 -4.94 4.71
C TYR A 125 -19.57 -4.08 3.64
N VAL A 126 -20.44 -4.65 2.80
CA VAL A 126 -21.20 -3.90 1.79
C VAL A 126 -22.29 -3.10 2.51
N LYS A 127 -22.25 -1.76 2.39
CA LYS A 127 -23.23 -0.85 3.02
C LYS A 127 -24.61 -0.94 2.38
N GLU A 128 -24.64 -1.10 1.05
CA GLU A 128 -25.88 -1.20 0.26
C GLU A 128 -25.86 -2.50 -0.56
N GLN A 129 -26.62 -3.50 -0.10
CA GLN A 129 -26.70 -4.79 -0.78
C GLN A 129 -27.80 -4.76 -1.83
N THR A 130 -27.41 -4.84 -3.10
CA THR A 130 -28.32 -4.98 -4.23
C THR A 130 -28.49 -6.46 -4.62
N PRO A 131 -29.58 -6.84 -5.33
CA PRO A 131 -29.72 -8.20 -5.85
C PRO A 131 -28.49 -8.67 -6.64
N GLU A 132 -27.89 -7.78 -7.43
CA GLU A 132 -26.68 -8.10 -8.20
C GLU A 132 -25.49 -8.45 -7.30
N ILE A 133 -25.27 -7.71 -6.21
CA ILE A 133 -24.19 -7.97 -5.25
C ILE A 133 -24.44 -9.28 -4.49
N LEU A 134 -25.68 -9.55 -4.08
CA LEU A 134 -26.05 -10.79 -3.40
C LEU A 134 -25.83 -12.02 -4.28
N LEU A 135 -26.21 -11.93 -5.56
CA LEU A 135 -25.97 -12.99 -6.55
C LEU A 135 -24.47 -13.22 -6.80
N ALA A 136 -23.64 -12.19 -6.67
CA ALA A 136 -22.19 -12.32 -6.80
C ALA A 136 -21.54 -13.05 -5.61
N ALA A 137 -22.14 -13.01 -4.42
CA ALA A 137 -21.61 -13.68 -3.22
C ALA A 137 -21.93 -15.18 -3.16
N GLY A 138 -22.97 -15.63 -3.86
CA GLY A 138 -23.44 -17.03 -3.85
C GLY A 138 -22.79 -17.94 -4.89
N LYS A 139 -21.77 -17.47 -5.62
CA LYS A 139 -21.00 -18.23 -6.61
C LYS A 139 -19.59 -18.47 -6.10
#